data_AF-A0A093BGD4-F1
#
_entry.id   AF-A0A093BGD4-F1
#
_cell.length_a   1.000
_cell.length_b   1.000
_cell.length_c   1.000
_cell.angle_alpha   90.00
_cell.angle_beta   90.00
_cell.angle_gamma   90.00
#
_symmetry.space_group_name_H-M   'P 1'
#
loop_
_entity.id
_entity.type
_entity.pdbx_description
1 polymer ?
#
loop_
_entity_poly.entity_id
_entity_poly.type
_entity_poly.pdbx_seq_one_letter_code
_entity_poly.pdbx_strand_id
1 'polypeptide(L)'
;KEREVMLRLKEVVDKQRDELRAQAHEIVCKSRDTEALQEQLQRFMAMNEELRHKVAVVQAQLKSALEKKSDLEAVMLQTQKEMSRRNRTTSEVQEPKASPEGAAAPPNEEQHQDMDAGRNPAHCCFSKEELQQILQERNELKTNLFLVQEELAYYQRELLNEERVPGFFLDAMKSTIKRQRKKIRAKMLGTAEESASSEEDEGSWLPAHGTDDVDAQPPESKIRSFFGQWYQSDS
;
A
#
# COMPACT_ATOMS: atom_id res chain seq x y z
N LYS A 1 -15.46 -46.22 59.39
CA LYS A 1 -14.71 -44.98 59.11
C LYS A 1 -13.70 -45.17 57.97
N GLU A 2 -12.71 -46.05 58.08
CA GLU A 2 -11.71 -46.27 57.00
C GLU A 2 -12.29 -46.79 55.67
N ARG A 3 -13.24 -47.73 55.71
CA ARG A 3 -13.91 -48.23 54.49
C ARG A 3 -14.67 -47.14 53.72
N GLU A 4 -15.27 -46.20 54.45
CA GLU A 4 -16.00 -45.08 53.85
C GLU A 4 -15.03 -44.10 53.19
N VAL A 5 -13.89 -43.82 53.83
CA VAL A 5 -12.81 -43.02 53.24
C VAL A 5 -12.27 -43.68 51.97
N MET A 6 -12.07 -44.99 51.98
CA MET A 6 -11.62 -45.73 50.80
C MET A 6 -12.61 -45.68 49.63
N LEU A 7 -13.92 -45.78 49.90
CA LEU A 7 -14.96 -45.64 48.88
C LEU A 7 -14.94 -44.24 48.26
N ARG A 8 -14.86 -43.19 49.08
CA ARG A 8 -14.78 -41.80 48.59
C ARG A 8 -13.52 -41.56 47.77
N LEU A 9 -12.37 -42.09 48.19
CA LEU A 9 -11.13 -42.01 47.42
C LEU A 9 -11.25 -42.71 46.07
N LYS A 10 -11.87 -43.90 46.04
CA LYS A 10 -12.12 -44.60 44.79
C LYS A 10 -13.02 -43.79 43.85
N GLU A 11 -14.11 -43.21 44.36
CA GLU A 11 -15.00 -42.35 43.57
C GLU A 11 -14.27 -41.14 42.99
N VAL A 12 -13.41 -40.48 43.78
CA VAL A 12 -12.62 -39.34 43.30
C VAL A 12 -11.62 -39.78 42.23
N VAL A 13 -10.93 -40.91 42.44
CA VAL A 13 -9.97 -41.45 41.46
C VAL A 13 -10.66 -41.85 40.16
N ASP A 14 -11.83 -42.50 40.24
CA ASP A 14 -12.59 -42.89 39.06
C ASP A 14 -13.10 -41.65 38.30
N LYS A 15 -13.58 -40.61 39.00
CA LYS A 15 -13.93 -39.32 38.38
C LYS A 15 -12.73 -38.66 37.69
N GLN A 16 -11.57 -38.61 38.35
CA GLN A 16 -10.36 -38.05 37.77
C GLN A 16 -9.90 -38.82 36.52
N ARG A 17 -10.07 -40.15 36.51
CA ARG A 17 -9.79 -40.97 35.32
C ARG A 17 -10.71 -40.64 34.16
N ASP A 18 -12.00 -40.51 34.43
CA ASP A 18 -12.97 -40.16 33.39
C ASP A 18 -12.74 -38.74 32.86
N GLU A 19 -12.39 -37.80 33.75
CA GLU A 19 -12.02 -36.43 33.37
C GLU A 19 -10.73 -36.41 32.53
N LEU A 20 -9.70 -37.17 32.90
CA LEU A 20 -8.49 -37.31 32.09
C LEU A 20 -8.79 -37.91 30.70
N ARG A 21 -9.69 -38.88 30.59
CA ARG A 21 -10.11 -39.42 29.28
C ARG A 21 -10.87 -38.39 28.46
N ALA A 22 -11.78 -37.64 29.08
CA ALA A 22 -12.53 -36.59 28.40
C ALA A 22 -11.58 -35.50 27.87
N GLN A 23 -10.65 -35.03 28.69
CA GLN A 23 -9.63 -34.05 28.29
C GLN A 23 -8.72 -34.60 27.19
N ALA A 24 -8.31 -35.87 27.25
CA ALA A 24 -7.51 -36.49 26.19
C ALA A 24 -8.25 -36.51 24.84
N HIS A 25 -9.56 -36.82 24.86
CA HIS A 25 -10.38 -36.74 23.65
C HIS A 25 -10.52 -35.31 23.13
N GLU A 26 -10.73 -34.33 24.01
CA GLU A 26 -10.81 -32.92 23.64
C GLU A 26 -9.50 -32.42 23.00
N ILE A 27 -8.34 -32.80 23.57
CA ILE A 27 -7.02 -32.48 23.00
C ILE A 27 -6.90 -33.04 21.58
N VAL A 28 -7.31 -34.29 21.35
CA VAL A 28 -7.27 -34.91 20.02
C VAL A 28 -8.19 -34.19 19.03
N CYS A 29 -9.40 -33.82 19.44
CA CYS A 29 -10.32 -33.04 18.60
C CYS A 29 -9.70 -31.68 18.23
N LYS A 30 -9.20 -30.94 19.22
CA LYS A 30 -8.52 -29.65 19.00
C LYS A 30 -7.29 -29.80 18.10
N SER A 31 -6.51 -30.87 18.25
CA SER A 31 -5.36 -31.15 17.38
C SER A 31 -5.79 -31.27 15.92
N ARG A 32 -6.85 -32.02 15.64
CA ARG A 32 -7.38 -32.19 14.28
C ARG A 32 -7.87 -30.86 13.69
N ASP A 33 -8.54 -30.03 14.48
CA ASP A 33 -8.96 -28.70 14.03
C ASP A 33 -7.76 -27.82 13.71
N THR A 34 -6.70 -27.87 14.54
CA THR A 34 -5.46 -27.13 14.26
C THR A 34 -4.75 -27.62 12.99
N GLU A 35 -4.73 -28.94 12.75
CA GLU A 35 -4.18 -29.52 11.52
C GLU A 35 -4.98 -29.08 10.28
N ALA A 36 -6.32 -29.12 10.34
CA ALA A 36 -7.18 -28.67 9.25
C ALA A 36 -6.98 -27.18 8.91
N LEU A 37 -6.86 -26.33 9.94
CA LEU A 37 -6.56 -24.91 9.76
C LEU A 37 -5.16 -24.67 9.17
N GLN A 38 -4.16 -25.47 9.58
CA GLN A 38 -2.82 -25.41 9.00
C GLN A 38 -2.84 -25.77 7.50
N GLU A 39 -3.57 -26.81 7.10
CA GLU A 39 -3.72 -27.15 5.69
C GLU A 39 -4.41 -26.03 4.89
N GLN A 40 -5.44 -25.40 5.45
CA GLN A 40 -6.11 -24.27 4.81
C GLN A 40 -5.16 -23.08 4.62
N LEU A 41 -4.33 -22.79 5.64
CA LEU A 41 -3.31 -21.75 5.55
C LEU A 41 -2.28 -22.07 4.45
N GLN A 42 -1.81 -23.31 4.38
CA GLN A 42 -0.87 -23.74 3.32
C GLN A 42 -1.48 -23.57 1.92
N ARG A 43 -2.75 -23.97 1.72
CA ARG A 43 -3.48 -23.75 0.46
C ARG A 43 -3.58 -22.27 0.11
N PHE A 44 -3.90 -21.42 1.09
CA PHE A 44 -3.97 -19.96 0.88
C PHE A 44 -2.62 -19.36 0.50
N MET A 45 -1.54 -19.78 1.16
CA MET A 45 -0.19 -19.33 0.86
C MET A 45 0.23 -19.69 -0.57
N ALA A 46 -0.07 -20.91 -1.02
CA ALA A 46 0.19 -21.35 -2.39
C ALA A 46 -0.59 -20.51 -3.42
N MET A 47 -1.88 -20.27 -3.18
CA MET A 47 -2.70 -19.40 -4.03
C MET A 47 -2.17 -17.95 -4.05
N ASN A 48 -1.71 -17.44 -2.91
CA ASN A 48 -1.16 -16.09 -2.81
C ASN A 48 0.14 -15.95 -3.62
N GLU A 49 1.02 -16.94 -3.55
CA GLU A 49 2.22 -17.01 -4.38
C GLU A 49 1.87 -17.06 -5.88
N GLU A 50 0.90 -17.87 -6.27
CA GLU A 50 0.42 -17.94 -7.66
C GLU A 50 -0.11 -16.58 -8.14
N LEU A 51 -0.88 -15.87 -7.32
CA LEU A 51 -1.39 -14.54 -7.66
C LEU A 51 -0.24 -13.52 -7.81
N ARG A 52 0.74 -13.53 -6.90
CA ARG A 52 1.94 -12.69 -7.03
C ARG A 52 2.70 -12.98 -8.32
N HIS A 53 2.84 -14.25 -8.68
CA HIS A 53 3.47 -14.64 -9.93
C HIS A 53 2.69 -14.15 -11.15
N LYS A 54 1.37 -14.30 -11.17
CA LYS A 54 0.49 -13.78 -12.24
C LYS A 54 0.63 -12.27 -12.39
N VAL A 55 0.64 -11.52 -11.29
CA VAL A 55 0.85 -10.07 -11.31
C VAL A 55 2.22 -9.72 -11.89
N ALA A 56 3.28 -10.42 -11.50
CA ALA A 56 4.62 -10.20 -12.03
C ALA A 56 4.69 -10.45 -13.55
N VAL A 57 4.08 -11.53 -14.04
CA VAL A 57 4.01 -11.86 -15.47
C VAL A 57 3.24 -10.79 -16.24
N VAL A 58 2.05 -10.41 -15.78
CA VAL A 58 1.24 -9.37 -16.45
C VAL A 58 1.98 -8.02 -16.44
N GLN A 59 2.64 -7.67 -15.35
CA GLN A 59 3.43 -6.45 -15.26
C GLN A 59 4.63 -6.46 -16.23
N ALA A 60 5.31 -7.60 -16.39
CA ALA A 60 6.39 -7.75 -17.36
C ALA A 60 5.87 -7.65 -18.81
N GLN A 61 4.72 -8.26 -19.11
CA GLN A 61 4.06 -8.15 -20.41
C GLN A 61 3.68 -6.71 -20.74
N LEU A 62 3.10 -5.97 -19.78
CA LEU A 62 2.76 -4.56 -19.95
C LEU A 62 3.98 -3.69 -20.26
N LYS A 63 5.09 -3.90 -19.53
CA LYS A 63 6.35 -3.17 -19.78
C LYS A 63 6.89 -3.45 -21.18
N SER A 64 6.95 -4.72 -21.60
CA SER A 64 7.40 -5.10 -22.94
C SER A 64 6.50 -4.52 -24.05
N ALA A 65 5.18 -4.47 -23.83
CA ALA A 65 4.25 -3.87 -24.79
C ALA A 65 4.46 -2.35 -24.92
N LEU A 66 4.71 -1.64 -23.82
CA LEU A 66 5.02 -0.21 -23.83
C LEU A 66 6.34 0.10 -24.54
N GLU A 67 7.38 -0.72 -24.31
CA GLU A 67 8.66 -0.59 -24.99
C GLU A 67 8.51 -0.77 -26.51
N LYS A 68 7.84 -1.84 -26.95
CA LYS A 68 7.55 -2.07 -28.38
C LYS A 68 6.75 -0.93 -29.01
N LYS A 69 5.78 -0.36 -28.27
CA LYS A 69 5.01 0.79 -28.73
C LYS A 69 5.92 2.00 -28.93
N SER A 70 6.77 2.30 -27.94
CA SER A 70 7.74 3.40 -28.02
C SER A 70 8.69 3.24 -29.21
N ASP A 71 9.19 2.03 -29.45
CA ASP A 71 10.07 1.74 -30.59
C ASP A 71 9.36 1.96 -31.93
N LEU A 72 8.11 1.50 -32.05
CA LEU A 72 7.31 1.72 -33.26
C LEU A 72 6.98 3.21 -33.48
N GLU A 73 6.67 3.96 -32.42
CA GLU A 73 6.46 5.41 -32.51
C GLU A 73 7.74 6.13 -32.96
N ALA A 74 8.91 5.72 -32.46
CA ALA A 74 10.20 6.26 -32.88
C ALA A 74 10.49 5.98 -34.37
N VAL A 75 10.26 4.75 -34.83
CA VAL A 75 10.41 4.37 -36.25
C VAL A 75 9.44 5.16 -37.12
N MET A 76 8.17 5.27 -36.73
CA MET A 76 7.16 6.04 -37.47
C MET A 76 7.58 7.51 -37.63
N LEU A 77 8.04 8.15 -36.55
CA LEU A 77 8.54 9.53 -36.59
C LEU A 77 9.78 9.68 -37.48
N GLN A 78 10.69 8.70 -37.48
CA GLN A 78 11.85 8.70 -38.36
C GLN A 78 11.43 8.58 -39.83
N THR A 79 10.57 7.62 -40.17
CA THR A 79 10.04 7.44 -41.54
C THR A 79 9.30 8.69 -42.02
N GLN A 80 8.52 9.35 -41.15
CA GLN A 80 7.85 10.60 -41.47
C GLN A 80 8.84 11.74 -41.79
N LYS A 81 9.92 11.85 -41.01
CA LYS A 81 11.00 12.83 -41.25
C LYS A 81 11.73 12.53 -42.57
N GLU A 82 12.03 11.27 -42.87
CA GLU A 82 12.66 10.86 -44.13
C GLU A 82 11.75 11.13 -45.34
N MET A 83 10.45 10.85 -45.23
CA MET A 83 9.48 11.15 -46.29
C MET A 83 9.36 12.66 -46.53
N SER A 84 9.32 13.46 -45.46
CA SER A 84 9.32 14.94 -45.55
C SER A 84 10.58 15.46 -46.24
N ARG A 85 11.75 14.90 -45.91
CA ARG A 85 13.03 15.23 -46.57
C ARG A 85 12.98 14.89 -48.06
N ARG A 86 12.50 13.70 -48.42
CA ARG A 86 12.39 13.25 -49.82
C ARG A 86 11.43 14.12 -50.63
N ASN A 87 10.29 14.51 -50.07
CA ASN A 87 9.33 15.39 -50.74
C ASN A 87 9.90 16.79 -51.02
N ARG A 88 10.75 17.30 -50.13
CA ARG A 88 11.43 18.59 -50.30
C ARG A 88 12.45 18.53 -51.44
N THR A 89 13.26 17.47 -51.50
CA THR A 89 14.24 17.29 -52.59
C THR A 89 13.59 16.99 -53.93
N THR A 90 12.43 16.32 -53.97
CA THR A 90 11.66 16.14 -55.23
C THR A 90 10.99 17.43 -55.70
N SER A 91 10.61 18.33 -54.78
CA SER A 91 10.08 19.66 -55.13
C SER A 91 11.18 20.58 -55.68
N GLU A 92 12.41 20.46 -55.17
CA GLU A 92 13.59 21.18 -55.69
C GLU A 92 14.02 20.69 -57.10
N VAL A 93 13.62 19.49 -57.53
CA VAL A 93 13.92 18.95 -58.88
C VAL A 93 12.86 19.34 -59.93
N GLN A 94 11.71 19.90 -59.53
CA GLN A 94 10.63 20.35 -60.43
C GLN A 94 10.57 21.87 -60.67
N GLU A 95 11.59 22.64 -60.29
CA GLU A 95 11.70 24.08 -60.61
C GLU A 95 12.64 24.30 -61.83
N PRO A 96 12.15 24.75 -62.99
CA PRO A 96 12.99 25.29 -64.06
C PRO A 96 13.36 26.75 -63.76
N LYS A 97 14.60 26.95 -63.30
CA LYS A 97 15.49 28.10 -63.59
C LYS A 97 14.82 29.48 -63.81
N ALA A 98 14.96 30.36 -62.81
CA ALA A 98 15.18 31.80 -63.01
C ALA A 98 16.26 32.30 -62.01
N SER A 99 17.02 33.30 -62.44
CA SER A 99 18.39 33.68 -62.03
C SER A 99 18.60 34.23 -60.61
N PRO A 100 19.86 34.37 -60.13
CA PRO A 100 20.24 34.72 -58.76
C PRO A 100 20.61 36.21 -58.60
N GLU A 101 20.26 36.83 -57.46
CA GLU A 101 21.02 37.99 -56.94
C GLU A 101 20.61 38.33 -55.49
N GLY A 102 21.60 38.67 -54.65
CA GLY A 102 21.39 39.58 -53.51
C GLY A 102 21.61 39.06 -52.09
N ALA A 103 22.88 38.97 -51.69
CA ALA A 103 23.47 39.53 -50.47
C ALA A 103 22.96 39.18 -49.04
N ALA A 104 23.97 38.72 -48.26
CA ALA A 104 24.34 39.14 -46.90
C ALA A 104 23.68 38.50 -45.65
N ALA A 105 24.52 38.42 -44.62
CA ALA A 105 24.51 37.58 -43.42
C ALA A 105 23.78 38.25 -42.20
N PRO A 106 23.62 37.55 -41.06
CA PRO A 106 22.82 37.91 -39.86
C PRO A 106 23.71 38.59 -38.78
N PRO A 107 23.41 38.62 -37.45
CA PRO A 107 22.19 38.46 -36.64
C PRO A 107 21.91 39.69 -35.73
N ASN A 108 20.80 39.73 -34.97
CA ASN A 108 20.70 40.64 -33.82
C ASN A 108 20.05 39.93 -32.63
N GLU A 109 20.76 39.96 -31.51
CA GLU A 109 20.41 39.42 -30.21
C GLU A 109 19.56 40.42 -29.38
N GLU A 110 19.13 39.93 -28.22
CA GLU A 110 18.70 40.67 -27.02
C GLU A 110 17.23 41.11 -26.93
N GLN A 111 16.49 40.50 -25.99
CA GLN A 111 16.31 41.13 -24.68
C GLN A 111 15.62 40.19 -23.68
N HIS A 112 16.34 39.95 -22.58
CA HIS A 112 15.77 39.59 -21.29
C HIS A 112 14.68 40.60 -20.89
N GLN A 113 13.55 40.09 -20.42
CA GLN A 113 12.78 40.79 -19.40
C GLN A 113 12.49 39.83 -18.25
N ASP A 114 13.20 40.11 -17.17
CA ASP A 114 12.96 39.66 -15.82
C ASP A 114 11.82 40.50 -15.24
N MET A 115 10.75 39.88 -14.73
CA MET A 115 9.95 40.41 -13.62
C MET A 115 9.05 39.32 -13.03
N ASP A 116 9.44 38.93 -11.81
CA ASP A 116 8.66 38.37 -10.71
C ASP A 116 7.14 38.61 -10.77
N ALA A 117 6.37 37.53 -10.99
CA ALA A 117 4.99 37.42 -10.54
C ALA A 117 4.50 35.97 -10.62
N GLY A 118 4.48 35.29 -9.46
CA GLY A 118 3.66 34.10 -9.26
C GLY A 118 4.48 32.82 -9.16
N ARG A 119 4.52 32.28 -7.95
CA ARG A 119 4.98 30.94 -7.59
C ARG A 119 4.53 29.91 -8.63
N ASN A 120 5.40 29.64 -9.59
CA ASN A 120 5.12 28.71 -10.67
C ASN A 120 5.21 27.28 -10.09
N PRO A 121 4.14 26.46 -10.12
CA PRO A 121 4.18 25.07 -9.62
C PRO A 121 5.16 24.18 -10.39
N ALA A 122 5.65 24.67 -11.53
CA ALA A 122 6.53 23.99 -12.45
C ALA A 122 8.03 24.05 -12.09
N HIS A 123 8.41 24.63 -10.94
CA HIS A 123 9.83 24.79 -10.57
C HIS A 123 10.40 23.73 -9.61
N CYS A 124 9.73 22.59 -9.45
CA CYS A 124 10.34 21.40 -8.82
C CYS A 124 10.32 20.24 -9.81
N CYS A 125 11.11 20.37 -10.88
CA CYS A 125 11.32 19.29 -11.82
C CYS A 125 12.51 18.47 -11.32
N PHE A 126 12.24 17.43 -10.53
CA PHE A 126 13.25 16.41 -10.24
C PHE A 126 13.76 15.82 -11.57
N SER A 127 15.06 15.58 -11.67
CA SER A 127 15.61 14.74 -12.73
C SER A 127 14.98 13.34 -12.66
N LYS A 128 15.00 12.62 -13.78
CA LYS A 128 14.51 11.24 -13.83
C LYS A 128 15.21 10.35 -12.80
N GLU A 129 16.52 10.54 -12.62
CA GLU A 129 17.36 9.84 -11.67
C GLU A 129 17.00 10.20 -10.22
N GLU A 130 16.78 11.49 -9.93
CA GLU A 130 16.34 11.96 -8.61
C GLU A 130 14.96 11.40 -8.26
N LEU A 131 14.03 11.36 -9.22
CA LEU A 131 12.72 10.75 -9.01
C LEU A 131 12.85 9.25 -8.74
N GLN A 132 13.70 8.54 -9.49
CA GLN A 132 13.95 7.12 -9.24
C GLN A 132 14.52 6.88 -7.83
N GLN A 133 15.47 7.72 -7.40
CA GLN A 133 16.04 7.65 -6.06
C GLN A 133 15.00 7.95 -4.97
N ILE A 134 14.22 9.03 -5.11
CA ILE A 134 13.14 9.38 -4.17
C ILE A 134 12.12 8.24 -4.06
N LEU A 135 11.77 7.60 -5.17
CA LEU A 135 10.86 6.46 -5.17
C LEU A 135 11.45 5.25 -4.45
N GLN A 136 12.74 4.98 -4.64
CA GLN A 136 13.44 3.91 -3.94
C GLN A 136 13.48 4.19 -2.42
N GLU A 137 13.97 5.37 -2.02
CA GLU A 137 14.04 5.78 -0.62
C GLU A 137 12.65 5.75 0.04
N ARG A 138 11.61 6.19 -0.67
CA ARG A 138 10.23 6.11 -0.20
C ARG A 138 9.76 4.67 0.00
N ASN A 139 10.15 3.73 -0.85
CA ASN A 139 9.82 2.32 -0.67
C ASN A 139 10.59 1.71 0.51
N GLU A 140 11.87 2.06 0.68
CA GLU A 140 12.68 1.63 1.83
C GLU A 140 12.11 2.16 3.15
N LEU A 141 11.76 3.45 3.22
CA LEU A 141 11.10 4.05 4.37
C LEU A 141 9.75 3.41 4.67
N LYS A 142 9.00 3.01 3.64
CA LYS A 142 7.73 2.30 3.82
C LYS A 142 7.94 0.92 4.46
N THR A 143 8.94 0.18 4.02
CA THR A 143 9.32 -1.11 4.61
C THR A 143 9.79 -0.93 6.05
N ASN A 144 10.68 0.04 6.32
CA ASN A 144 11.17 0.32 7.66
C ASN A 144 10.03 0.75 8.61
N LEU A 145 9.10 1.59 8.14
CA LEU A 145 7.93 1.98 8.92
C LEU A 145 7.06 0.78 9.29
N PHE A 146 6.89 -0.17 8.35
CA PHE A 146 6.13 -1.40 8.62
C PHE A 146 6.82 -2.25 9.69
N LEU A 147 8.14 -2.49 9.56
CA LEU A 147 8.91 -3.27 10.54
C LEU A 147 8.87 -2.64 11.94
N VAL A 148 9.07 -1.32 12.04
CA VAL A 148 9.00 -0.61 13.32
C VAL A 148 7.59 -0.67 13.93
N GLN A 149 6.53 -0.64 13.12
CA GLN A 149 5.17 -0.82 13.61
C GLN A 149 4.95 -2.23 14.19
N GLU A 150 5.51 -3.25 13.55
CA GLU A 150 5.46 -4.64 14.04
C GLU A 150 6.25 -4.80 15.35
N GLU A 151 7.47 -4.25 15.43
CA GLU A 151 8.27 -4.23 16.68
C GLU A 151 7.53 -3.52 17.82
N LEU A 152 6.91 -2.37 17.54
CA LEU A 152 6.10 -1.65 18.53
C LEU A 152 4.90 -2.48 18.99
N ALA A 153 4.22 -3.17 18.09
CA ALA A 153 3.12 -4.07 18.43
C ALA A 153 3.60 -5.27 19.25
N TYR A 154 4.76 -5.83 18.92
CA TYR A 154 5.42 -6.91 19.66
C TYR A 154 5.66 -6.48 21.11
N TYR A 155 6.34 -5.36 21.35
CA TYR A 155 6.61 -4.89 22.71
C TYR A 155 5.32 -4.56 23.46
N GLN A 156 4.33 -3.92 22.82
CA GLN A 156 3.04 -3.63 23.46
C GLN A 156 2.32 -4.89 23.94
N ARG A 157 2.38 -5.97 23.16
CA ARG A 157 1.83 -7.27 23.55
C ARG A 157 2.65 -7.92 24.67
N GLU A 158 3.97 -7.84 24.60
CA GLU A 158 4.87 -8.36 25.63
C GLU A 158 4.63 -7.70 27.00
N LEU A 159 4.38 -6.38 27.02
CA LEU A 159 4.02 -5.65 28.24
C LEU A 159 2.71 -6.14 28.89
N LEU A 160 1.75 -6.63 28.09
CA LEU A 160 0.46 -7.16 28.58
C LEU A 160 0.56 -8.62 28.99
N ASN A 161 1.29 -9.44 28.23
CA ASN A 161 1.43 -10.88 28.47
C ASN A 161 2.08 -11.20 29.81
N GLU A 162 3.03 -10.37 30.26
CA GLU A 162 3.68 -10.54 31.56
C GLU A 162 2.93 -9.87 32.74
N GLU A 163 1.71 -9.35 32.53
CA GLU A 163 0.95 -8.55 33.53
C GLU A 163 1.74 -7.39 34.16
N ARG A 164 2.87 -6.99 33.56
CA ARG A 164 3.73 -5.92 34.09
C ARG A 164 2.99 -4.59 34.19
N VAL A 165 2.03 -4.35 33.29
CA VAL A 165 1.25 -3.12 33.23
C VAL A 165 -0.22 -3.41 32.86
N PRO A 166 -1.20 -2.95 33.66
CA PRO A 166 -2.61 -3.01 33.29
C PRO A 166 -2.93 -2.32 31.96
N GLY A 167 -3.86 -2.89 31.18
CA GLY A 167 -4.17 -2.43 29.82
C GLY A 167 -4.58 -0.95 29.71
N PHE A 168 -5.34 -0.43 30.68
CA PHE A 168 -5.76 0.97 30.67
C PHE A 168 -4.57 1.96 30.74
N PHE A 169 -3.48 1.60 31.44
CA PHE A 169 -2.28 2.42 31.48
C PHE A 169 -1.57 2.41 30.13
N LEU A 170 -1.52 1.25 29.46
CA LEU A 170 -0.95 1.14 28.12
C LEU A 170 -1.72 2.01 27.12
N ASP A 171 -3.05 2.05 27.22
CA ASP A 171 -3.88 2.88 26.36
C ASP A 171 -3.71 4.39 26.63
N ALA A 172 -3.60 4.78 27.90
CA ALA A 172 -3.26 6.15 28.28
C ALA A 172 -1.86 6.57 27.77
N MET A 173 -0.87 5.67 27.87
CA MET A 173 0.46 5.87 27.30
C MET A 173 0.41 6.00 25.78
N LYS A 174 -0.30 5.12 25.08
CA LYS A 174 -0.50 5.19 23.62
C LYS A 174 -1.14 6.52 23.20
N SER A 175 -2.16 6.99 23.92
CA SER A 175 -2.79 8.29 23.65
C SER A 175 -1.81 9.44 23.81
N THR A 176 -1.01 9.43 24.88
CA THR A 176 0.04 10.43 25.14
C THR A 176 1.11 10.42 24.03
N ILE A 177 1.58 9.24 23.64
CA ILE A 177 2.56 9.05 22.56
C ILE A 177 1.97 9.52 21.23
N LYS A 178 0.71 9.21 20.91
CA LYS A 178 0.03 9.69 19.69
C LYS A 178 -0.04 11.22 19.66
N ARG A 179 -0.39 11.86 20.77
CA ARG A 179 -0.42 13.32 20.91
C ARG A 179 0.97 13.94 20.71
N GLN A 180 1.99 13.37 21.36
CA GLN A 180 3.37 13.81 21.20
C GLN A 180 3.87 13.61 19.77
N ARG A 181 3.54 12.48 19.12
CA ARG A 181 3.86 12.19 17.73
C ARG A 181 3.21 13.20 16.78
N LYS A 182 1.94 13.58 16.99
CA LYS A 182 1.28 14.63 16.18
C LYS A 182 2.05 15.95 16.30
N LYS A 183 2.45 16.33 17.52
CA LYS A 183 3.25 17.54 17.76
C LYS A 183 4.62 17.50 17.08
N ILE A 184 5.37 16.41 17.25
CA ILE A 184 6.69 16.23 16.62
C ILE A 184 6.56 16.24 15.09
N ARG A 185 5.59 15.51 14.55
CA ARG A 185 5.33 15.46 13.11
C ARG A 185 5.04 16.84 12.54
N ALA A 186 4.19 17.63 13.20
CA ALA A 186 3.87 18.99 12.75
C ALA A 186 5.13 19.87 12.71
N LYS A 187 5.97 19.79 13.76
CA LYS A 187 7.26 20.49 13.80
C LYS A 187 8.23 20.03 12.71
N MET A 188 8.36 18.73 12.49
CA MET A 188 9.27 18.16 11.49
C MET A 188 8.86 18.47 10.05
N LEU A 189 7.55 18.57 9.79
CA LEU A 189 7.01 18.83 8.45
C LEU A 189 6.68 20.31 8.20
N GLY A 190 6.88 21.18 9.19
CA GLY A 190 6.58 22.61 9.08
C GLY A 190 5.08 22.93 8.93
N THR A 191 4.19 22.03 9.36
CA THR A 191 2.74 22.25 9.31
C THR A 191 2.26 22.91 10.61
N ALA A 192 1.23 23.76 10.55
CA ALA A 192 0.72 24.49 11.72
C ALA A 192 0.34 23.54 12.88
N GLU A 193 0.71 23.91 14.12
CA GLU A 193 0.26 23.18 15.31
C GLU A 193 -1.24 23.45 15.52
N GLU A 194 -2.09 22.53 15.09
CA GLU A 194 -3.51 22.56 15.49
C GLU A 194 -3.60 22.37 17.00
N SER A 195 -4.22 23.35 17.66
CA SER A 195 -4.40 23.37 19.11
C SER A 195 -5.12 22.10 19.56
N ALA A 196 -4.55 21.44 20.55
CA ALA A 196 -5.04 20.18 21.12
C ALA A 196 -6.36 20.38 21.87
N SER A 197 -7.47 20.52 21.15
CA SER A 197 -8.83 20.51 21.72
C SER A 197 -9.88 20.24 20.65
N SER A 198 -9.99 18.99 20.22
CA SER A 198 -11.21 18.39 19.67
C SER A 198 -10.90 16.90 19.53
N GLU A 199 -11.42 16.15 20.50
CA GLU A 199 -11.34 14.71 20.63
C GLU A 199 -12.54 14.14 19.89
N GLU A 200 -12.43 14.06 18.56
CA GLU A 200 -13.30 13.22 17.76
C GLU A 200 -12.44 12.12 17.13
N ASP A 201 -12.62 10.93 17.69
CA ASP A 201 -12.56 9.61 17.07
C ASP A 201 -12.20 9.58 15.58
N GLU A 202 -10.92 9.77 15.27
CA GLU A 202 -10.36 9.47 13.96
C GLU A 202 -9.42 8.26 14.10
N GLY A 203 -9.99 7.07 13.85
CA GLY A 203 -9.21 5.89 13.48
C GLY A 203 -9.26 4.70 14.43
N SER A 204 -10.42 4.34 14.96
CA SER A 204 -10.66 2.98 15.45
C SER A 204 -10.82 2.01 14.25
N TRP A 205 -9.71 1.66 13.62
CA TRP A 205 -9.63 0.62 12.58
C TRP A 205 -9.47 -0.80 13.16
N LEU A 206 -9.94 -1.03 14.38
CA LEU A 206 -9.99 -2.37 14.96
C LEU A 206 -11.45 -2.86 14.93
N PRO A 207 -11.73 -4.08 14.43
CA PRO A 207 -13.06 -4.64 14.52
C PRO A 207 -13.48 -4.69 15.98
N ALA A 208 -14.57 -3.98 16.30
CA ALA A 208 -15.22 -4.11 17.59
C ALA A 208 -15.60 -5.59 17.78
N HIS A 209 -15.28 -6.10 18.96
CA HIS A 209 -15.63 -7.44 19.40
C HIS A 209 -17.13 -7.66 19.17
N GLY A 210 -17.48 -8.57 18.25
CA GLY A 210 -18.85 -8.79 17.84
C GLY A 210 -19.69 -9.32 18.99
N THR A 211 -20.70 -8.54 19.40
CA THR A 211 -21.91 -9.10 19.97
C THR A 211 -22.80 -9.54 18.81
N ASP A 212 -23.12 -10.82 18.84
CA ASP A 212 -23.92 -11.59 17.90
C ASP A 212 -25.32 -10.97 17.74
N ASP A 213 -25.60 -10.35 16.60
CA ASP A 213 -26.95 -9.95 16.19
C ASP A 213 -27.12 -10.34 14.71
N VAL A 214 -27.95 -11.35 14.47
CA VAL A 214 -27.93 -12.22 13.27
C VAL A 214 -28.81 -11.68 12.14
N ASP A 215 -29.21 -10.40 12.14
CA ASP A 215 -30.12 -9.89 11.09
C ASP A 215 -29.80 -8.49 10.54
N ALA A 216 -28.59 -7.98 10.78
CA ALA A 216 -28.18 -6.71 10.17
C ALA A 216 -27.68 -6.94 8.73
N GLN A 217 -28.46 -6.47 7.75
CA GLN A 217 -28.06 -6.39 6.35
C GLN A 217 -26.70 -5.68 6.24
N PRO A 218 -25.69 -6.24 5.53
CA PRO A 218 -24.36 -5.67 5.50
C PRO A 218 -24.39 -4.26 4.90
N PRO A 219 -23.71 -3.28 5.51
CA PRO A 219 -23.69 -1.91 5.00
C PRO A 219 -23.10 -1.92 3.59
N GLU A 220 -23.78 -1.25 2.65
CA GLU A 220 -23.33 -1.21 1.27
C GLU A 220 -21.91 -0.63 1.17
N SER A 221 -21.06 -1.33 0.43
CA SER A 221 -19.66 -0.95 0.26
C SER A 221 -19.53 0.46 -0.34
N LYS A 222 -18.93 1.38 0.42
CA LYS A 222 -18.61 2.77 0.01
C LYS A 222 -17.80 2.83 -1.30
N ILE A 223 -17.08 1.77 -1.62
CA ILE A 223 -16.32 1.61 -2.87
C ILE A 223 -17.25 1.63 -4.09
N ARG A 224 -18.45 1.04 -3.97
CA ARG A 224 -19.42 0.99 -5.06
C ARG A 224 -20.02 2.37 -5.37
N SER A 225 -20.14 3.25 -4.37
CA SER A 225 -20.59 4.64 -4.56
C SER A 225 -19.53 5.50 -5.25
N PHE A 226 -18.24 5.23 -5.03
CA PHE A 226 -17.16 6.03 -5.61
C PHE A 226 -16.90 5.69 -7.09
N PHE A 227 -17.05 4.42 -7.47
CA PHE A 227 -16.84 3.97 -8.84
C PHE A 227 -18.15 3.80 -9.64
N GLY A 228 -19.31 3.83 -9.00
CA GLY A 228 -20.61 3.60 -9.65
C GLY A 228 -20.97 4.65 -10.71
N GLN A 229 -20.47 5.88 -10.61
CA GLN A 229 -20.65 6.91 -11.63
C GLN A 229 -19.89 6.62 -12.94
N TRP A 230 -18.86 5.76 -12.90
CA TRP A 230 -18.08 5.39 -14.08
C TRP A 230 -18.64 4.19 -14.84
N TYR A 231 -19.65 3.50 -14.29
CA TYR A 231 -20.26 2.31 -14.89
C TYR A 231 -21.76 2.48 -15.23
N GLN A 232 -22.35 3.66 -15.03
CA GLN A 232 -23.70 3.97 -15.53
C GLN A 232 -23.62 4.57 -16.93
N SER A 233 -23.14 3.78 -17.89
CA SER A 233 -23.28 4.05 -19.32
C SER A 233 -23.23 2.72 -20.04
N ASP A 234 -24.36 2.00 -19.98
CA ASP A 234 -24.87 1.17 -21.08
C ASP A 234 -26.13 0.43 -20.58
N SER A 235 -27.29 1.00 -20.88
CA SER A 235 -28.58 0.32 -21.03
C SER A 235 -29.45 1.15 -21.96
#